data_AF-A0A7S2XFY6-F1
#
_entry.id   AF-A0A7S2XFY6-F1
#
_cell.length_a   1.000
_cell.length_b   1.000
_cell.length_c   1.000
_cell.angle_alpha   90.00
_cell.angle_beta   90.00
_cell.angle_gamma   90.00
#
_symmetry.space_group_name_H-M   'P 1'
#
loop_
_entity.id
_entity.type
_entity.pdbx_description
1 polymer ?
#
loop_
_entity_poly.entity_id
_entity_poly.type
_entity_poly.pdbx_seq_one_letter_code
_entity_poly.pdbx_strand_id
1 'polypeptide(L)'
;MPPFGYEGVKAPPSPALFPTLKSSFTRNGAKASRHVNIRHTSTKPKVLVALYPDPKSGYPPNYARKDIPKIESYPDGQTVPSPKEIDFVPGELLGCVSGELGLRKFLEANGYELVVTSDKDGKDCEMDEHLPEAEVVISQPFYLYYLTRQRIDKAPNLKMAITAGIGSDHVDLDAAMEHKVDVTEVTFSNSISVAEHAVMMILALVRNYIPSHLAIIAGDWAISDCVSRAYDVEGMHIGTVAAGRIGLAVLRRMHPFGCKLHYCDRHRLSAKVEQELDLVYHQSPQDMVPNCDVVTINCPLHSETEHLFDEKLISTTKKGSYIVNTARGKICDRDAIAKSLHEGHLAGYAGDVWFPQPAPKNHPWRSMPHHGMTPHTSGTTLSAQARYGAGVREILEDYIKD
;
A
#
# COMPACT_ATOMS: atom_id res chain seq x y z
N MET A 1 -39.04 -24.10 -11.89
CA MET A 1 -38.09 -25.24 -11.81
C MET A 1 -36.87 -24.75 -11.04
N PRO A 2 -36.36 -25.52 -10.07
CA PRO A 2 -35.53 -25.02 -8.97
C PRO A 2 -34.06 -24.77 -9.38
N PRO A 3 -33.31 -23.95 -8.61
CA PRO A 3 -31.92 -23.62 -8.89
C PRO A 3 -30.98 -24.72 -8.40
N PHE A 4 -29.97 -25.06 -9.21
CA PHE A 4 -28.95 -26.03 -8.88
C PHE A 4 -27.93 -25.45 -7.89
N GLY A 5 -27.75 -26.13 -6.76
CA GLY A 5 -26.74 -25.86 -5.75
C GLY A 5 -25.37 -26.41 -6.15
N TYR A 6 -24.33 -25.66 -5.79
CA TYR A 6 -22.94 -26.12 -5.80
C TYR A 6 -22.63 -26.77 -4.44
N GLU A 7 -22.51 -28.09 -4.41
CA GLU A 7 -21.95 -28.84 -3.28
C GLU A 7 -20.46 -29.15 -3.51
N GLY A 8 -19.62 -28.72 -2.56
CA GLY A 8 -18.64 -29.59 -1.91
C GLY A 8 -17.37 -30.02 -2.66
N VAL A 9 -16.29 -29.22 -2.55
CA VAL A 9 -14.92 -29.75 -2.64
C VAL A 9 -14.37 -29.90 -1.21
N LYS A 10 -14.13 -31.15 -0.80
CA LYS A 10 -13.57 -31.56 0.50
C LYS A 10 -12.09 -31.16 0.62
N ALA A 11 -11.74 -30.54 1.74
CA ALA A 11 -10.34 -30.32 2.14
C ALA A 11 -9.69 -31.62 2.67
N PRO A 12 -8.38 -31.84 2.46
CA PRO A 12 -7.65 -32.99 3.00
C PRO A 12 -7.33 -32.83 4.51
N PRO A 13 -7.10 -33.94 5.25
CA PRO A 13 -7.02 -33.95 6.71
C PRO A 13 -5.65 -33.51 7.26
N SER A 14 -5.68 -32.92 8.45
CA SER A 14 -4.52 -32.53 9.27
C SER A 14 -3.83 -33.74 9.92
N PRO A 15 -2.48 -33.79 10.03
CA PRO A 15 -1.79 -34.82 10.78
C PRO A 15 -1.77 -34.57 12.30
N ALA A 16 -1.77 -35.69 13.03
CA ALA A 16 -2.04 -35.84 14.45
C ALA A 16 -0.91 -35.41 15.40
N LEU A 17 -1.34 -35.02 16.61
CA LEU A 17 -0.56 -34.81 17.83
C LEU A 17 0.13 -36.11 18.32
N PHE A 18 1.35 -35.97 18.84
CA PHE A 18 2.03 -36.95 19.70
C PHE A 18 2.46 -36.31 21.03
N PRO A 19 2.67 -37.11 22.10
CA PRO A 19 2.30 -36.73 23.46
C PRO A 19 3.44 -36.18 24.32
N THR A 20 3.03 -35.45 25.34
CA THR A 20 3.82 -34.88 26.43
C THR A 20 4.50 -35.95 27.29
N LEU A 21 5.83 -35.84 27.47
CA LEU A 21 6.60 -36.56 28.49
C LEU A 21 6.94 -35.60 29.64
N LYS A 22 6.41 -35.92 30.83
CA LYS A 22 6.81 -35.32 32.11
C LYS A 22 8.19 -35.85 32.51
N SER A 23 9.10 -34.97 32.92
CA SER A 23 10.19 -35.35 33.82
C SER A 23 10.32 -34.34 34.95
N SER A 24 10.35 -34.87 36.16
CA SER A 24 10.58 -34.19 37.42
C SER A 24 12.08 -34.18 37.72
N PHE A 25 12.63 -33.02 38.08
CA PHE A 25 13.88 -32.93 38.82
C PHE A 25 13.77 -31.91 39.95
N THR A 26 14.21 -32.34 41.13
CA THR A 26 14.22 -31.57 42.37
C THR A 26 15.61 -30.97 42.63
N ARG A 27 15.57 -29.92 43.47
CA ARG A 27 16.58 -29.42 44.42
C ARG A 27 17.64 -28.40 43.98
N ASN A 28 17.53 -27.26 44.68
CA ASN A 28 18.51 -26.63 45.57
C ASN A 28 18.85 -25.18 45.22
N GLY A 29 18.58 -24.31 46.19
CA GLY A 29 18.95 -22.92 46.16
C GLY A 29 20.43 -22.69 46.47
N ALA A 30 20.94 -21.61 45.92
CA ALA A 30 22.06 -20.86 46.47
C ALA A 30 21.86 -19.38 46.12
N LYS A 31 21.87 -18.54 47.16
CA LYS A 31 21.92 -17.08 47.05
C LYS A 31 23.27 -16.69 46.45
N ALA A 32 23.26 -15.90 45.38
CA ALA A 32 24.44 -15.21 44.88
C ALA A 32 24.17 -13.70 44.81
N SER A 33 25.13 -12.96 45.34
CA SER A 33 25.14 -11.53 45.59
C SER A 33 24.92 -10.70 44.32
N ARG A 34 24.07 -9.67 44.42
CA ARG A 34 23.92 -8.63 43.38
C ARG A 34 25.20 -7.78 43.37
N HIS A 35 26.11 -8.07 42.45
CA HIS A 35 27.04 -7.07 41.95
C HIS A 35 26.40 -6.38 40.75
N VAL A 36 25.98 -5.13 40.96
CA VAL A 36 25.55 -4.25 39.87
C VAL A 36 26.82 -3.87 39.12
N ASN A 37 27.17 -4.68 38.12
CA ASN A 37 28.09 -4.27 37.08
C ASN A 37 27.30 -3.30 36.18
N ILE A 38 27.47 -2.00 36.39
CA ILE A 38 27.09 -0.99 35.40
C ILE A 38 28.05 -1.20 34.22
N ARG A 39 27.75 -2.17 33.37
CA ARG A 39 28.29 -2.19 32.02
C ARG A 39 27.59 -1.05 31.30
N HIS A 40 28.30 0.05 31.07
CA HIS A 40 28.03 0.87 29.90
C HIS A 40 28.33 0.02 28.67
N THR A 41 27.39 -0.85 28.29
CA THR A 41 27.30 -1.32 26.92
C THR A 41 26.86 -0.11 26.13
N SER A 42 27.79 0.53 25.42
CA SER A 42 27.46 1.36 24.28
C SER A 42 26.75 0.44 23.28
N THR A 43 25.42 0.35 23.38
CA THR A 43 24.58 -0.36 22.43
C THR A 43 24.57 0.48 21.16
N LYS A 44 24.89 -0.14 20.02
CA LYS A 44 24.83 0.53 18.73
C LYS A 44 23.42 1.11 18.52
N PRO A 45 23.28 2.31 17.93
CA PRO A 45 21.96 2.82 17.56
C PRO A 45 21.31 1.83 16.58
N LYS A 46 19.99 1.61 16.72
CA LYS A 46 19.27 0.54 16.04
C LYS A 46 18.30 1.10 15.01
N VAL A 47 18.37 0.57 13.79
CA VAL A 47 17.37 0.76 12.74
C VAL A 47 16.51 -0.50 12.67
N LEU A 48 15.22 -0.34 12.91
CA LEU A 48 14.24 -1.42 12.91
C LEU A 48 13.35 -1.32 11.67
N VAL A 49 13.32 -2.38 10.86
CA VAL A 49 12.64 -2.37 9.55
C VAL A 49 11.61 -3.48 9.45
N ALA A 50 10.35 -3.11 9.21
CA ALA A 50 9.28 -4.04 8.85
C ALA A 50 9.16 -4.17 7.33
N LEU A 51 9.45 -5.35 6.80
CA LEU A 51 9.33 -5.70 5.37
C LEU A 51 8.44 -6.93 5.17
N TYR A 52 7.85 -7.09 3.98
CA TYR A 52 7.03 -8.27 3.70
C TYR A 52 7.89 -9.55 3.52
N PRO A 53 7.33 -10.75 3.74
CA PRO A 53 8.06 -11.99 3.53
C PRO A 53 8.57 -12.17 2.10
N ASP A 54 9.62 -12.98 1.94
CA ASP A 54 10.17 -13.35 0.65
C ASP A 54 9.16 -14.08 -0.24
N PRO A 55 9.38 -14.10 -1.57
CA PRO A 55 8.58 -14.89 -2.48
C PRO A 55 8.53 -16.36 -2.03
N LYS A 56 7.36 -16.99 -2.18
CA LYS A 56 7.20 -18.43 -1.89
C LYS A 56 8.12 -19.32 -2.72
N SER A 57 8.61 -18.82 -3.87
CA SER A 57 9.59 -19.50 -4.73
C SER A 57 11.04 -19.41 -4.21
N GLY A 58 11.29 -18.65 -3.14
CA GLY A 58 12.64 -18.33 -2.65
C GLY A 58 13.15 -16.98 -3.15
N TYR A 59 14.27 -16.54 -2.55
CA TYR A 59 15.00 -15.32 -2.87
C TYR A 59 16.42 -15.63 -3.37
N PRO A 60 16.94 -14.95 -4.41
CA PRO A 60 16.23 -13.99 -5.26
C PRO A 60 15.17 -14.68 -6.14
N PRO A 61 14.10 -13.99 -6.55
CA PRO A 61 13.18 -14.54 -7.54
C PRO A 61 13.85 -14.67 -8.91
N ASN A 62 13.28 -15.51 -9.78
CA ASN A 62 13.67 -15.51 -11.19
C ASN A 62 13.09 -14.27 -11.89
N TYR A 63 13.87 -13.20 -11.98
CA TYR A 63 13.43 -11.95 -12.59
C TYR A 63 13.12 -12.15 -14.08
N ALA A 64 11.97 -11.61 -14.53
CA ALA A 64 11.54 -11.72 -15.92
C ALA A 64 12.40 -10.93 -16.91
N ARG A 65 13.20 -9.98 -16.42
CA ARG A 65 14.11 -9.14 -17.21
C ARG A 65 15.34 -8.75 -16.38
N LYS A 66 16.40 -8.29 -17.05
CA LYS A 66 17.69 -7.98 -16.43
C LYS A 66 17.80 -6.56 -15.88
N ASP A 67 17.05 -5.62 -16.47
CA ASP A 67 17.16 -4.19 -16.19
C ASP A 67 15.79 -3.50 -16.25
N ILE A 68 15.73 -2.30 -15.68
CA ILE A 68 14.57 -1.40 -15.74
C ILE A 68 14.97 -0.08 -16.40
N PRO A 69 14.01 0.64 -17.02
CA PRO A 69 14.27 1.98 -17.56
C PRO A 69 14.78 2.94 -16.48
N LYS A 70 15.81 3.73 -16.84
CA LYS A 70 16.32 4.81 -15.99
C LYS A 70 15.36 5.99 -16.02
N ILE A 71 15.02 6.52 -14.85
CA ILE A 71 14.24 7.74 -14.66
C ILE A 71 15.16 8.75 -13.97
N GLU A 72 15.26 9.96 -14.50
CA GLU A 72 16.17 11.00 -13.99
C GLU A 72 15.43 12.12 -13.24
N SER A 73 14.17 12.36 -13.59
CA SER A 73 13.32 13.36 -12.93
C SER A 73 11.85 12.95 -12.97
N TYR A 74 11.08 13.52 -12.05
CA TYR A 74 9.62 13.42 -12.01
C TYR A 74 8.96 14.54 -12.83
N PRO A 75 7.68 14.38 -13.22
CA PRO A 75 6.99 15.34 -14.09
C PRO A 75 6.87 16.78 -13.59
N ASP A 76 6.99 17.04 -12.29
CA ASP A 76 6.97 18.39 -11.72
C ASP A 76 8.37 19.05 -11.66
N GLY A 77 9.40 18.35 -12.14
CA GLY A 77 10.79 18.80 -12.12
C GLY A 77 11.58 18.34 -10.90
N GLN A 78 10.94 17.69 -9.92
CA GLN A 78 11.66 17.07 -8.79
C GLN A 78 12.62 16.00 -9.32
N THR A 79 13.85 15.95 -8.82
CA THR A 79 14.81 14.90 -9.16
C THR A 79 14.40 13.57 -8.54
N VAL A 80 14.81 12.45 -9.14
CA VAL A 80 14.78 11.17 -8.43
C VAL A 80 15.80 11.20 -7.27
N PRO A 81 15.66 10.31 -6.26
CA PRO A 81 16.65 10.23 -5.19
C PRO A 81 18.07 10.02 -5.69
N SER A 82 19.00 10.66 -5.00
CA SER A 82 20.42 10.81 -5.33
C SER A 82 21.33 10.51 -4.13
N PRO A 83 21.18 9.35 -3.46
CA PRO A 83 22.14 8.96 -2.42
C PRO A 83 23.55 8.87 -3.02
N LYS A 84 24.58 9.00 -2.18
CA LYS A 84 25.99 8.92 -2.62
C LYS A 84 26.30 7.62 -3.37
N GLU A 85 25.67 6.53 -2.93
CA GLU A 85 25.77 5.22 -3.54
C GLU A 85 24.50 4.40 -3.28
N ILE A 86 24.30 3.35 -4.07
CA ILE A 86 23.32 2.29 -3.81
C ILE A 86 24.04 0.94 -3.79
N ASP A 87 23.61 0.04 -2.91
CA ASP A 87 24.19 -1.29 -2.74
C ASP A 87 23.35 -2.40 -3.41
N PHE A 88 22.55 -2.02 -4.41
CA PHE A 88 21.66 -2.90 -5.18
C PHE A 88 21.63 -2.52 -6.66
N VAL A 89 21.15 -3.44 -7.50
CA VAL A 89 20.91 -3.19 -8.93
C VAL A 89 19.44 -2.78 -9.15
N PRO A 90 19.16 -1.62 -9.77
CA PRO A 90 17.79 -1.22 -10.09
C PRO A 90 17.05 -2.31 -10.89
N GLY A 91 15.94 -2.80 -10.33
CA GLY A 91 15.17 -3.93 -10.86
C GLY A 91 15.14 -5.15 -9.93
N GLU A 92 15.98 -5.17 -8.89
CA GLU A 92 15.93 -6.19 -7.85
C GLU A 92 14.71 -6.02 -6.92
N LEU A 93 14.30 -7.12 -6.28
CA LEU A 93 13.30 -7.12 -5.21
C LEU A 93 13.98 -6.70 -3.90
N LEU A 94 13.65 -5.51 -3.42
CA LEU A 94 14.28 -4.86 -2.26
C LEU A 94 13.36 -4.82 -1.04
N GLY A 95 12.05 -4.81 -1.25
CA GLY A 95 11.05 -4.59 -0.20
C GLY A 95 10.68 -5.81 0.62
N CYS A 96 11.29 -6.98 0.37
CA CYS A 96 11.12 -8.17 1.21
C CYS A 96 12.23 -8.29 2.25
N VAL A 97 12.03 -9.15 3.25
CA VAL A 97 12.99 -9.39 4.35
C VAL A 97 14.40 -9.64 3.82
N SER A 98 14.61 -10.53 2.84
CA SER A 98 15.96 -10.78 2.29
C SER A 98 16.49 -9.65 1.40
N GLY A 99 15.64 -8.76 0.90
CA GLY A 99 16.05 -7.61 0.10
C GLY A 99 16.55 -6.42 0.94
N GLU A 100 16.07 -6.29 2.18
CA GLU A 100 16.55 -5.34 3.20
C GLU A 100 16.63 -3.87 2.75
N LEU A 101 15.89 -3.49 1.70
CA LEU A 101 16.03 -2.21 1.00
C LEU A 101 17.46 -1.90 0.50
N GLY A 102 18.37 -2.89 0.50
CA GLY A 102 19.80 -2.70 0.24
C GLY A 102 20.52 -1.85 1.29
N LEU A 103 20.06 -1.86 2.56
CA LEU A 103 20.58 -0.94 3.59
C LEU A 103 21.67 -1.52 4.49
N ARG A 104 21.78 -2.84 4.61
CA ARG A 104 22.60 -3.50 5.63
C ARG A 104 24.07 -3.06 5.61
N LYS A 105 24.71 -3.15 4.45
CA LYS A 105 26.12 -2.80 4.29
C LYS A 105 26.42 -1.37 4.76
N PHE A 106 25.53 -0.42 4.44
CA PHE A 106 25.71 0.97 4.83
C PHE A 106 25.45 1.25 6.29
N LEU A 107 24.37 0.70 6.84
CA LEU A 107 24.05 0.90 8.25
C LEU A 107 25.14 0.31 9.14
N GLU A 108 25.59 -0.91 8.83
CA GLU A 108 26.67 -1.57 9.58
C GLU A 108 28.00 -0.84 9.44
N ALA A 109 28.32 -0.30 8.26
CA ALA A 109 29.52 0.52 8.04
C ALA A 109 29.49 1.84 8.82
N ASN A 110 28.30 2.38 9.11
CA ASN A 110 28.11 3.58 9.92
C ASN A 110 27.81 3.28 11.40
N GLY A 111 28.04 2.04 11.85
CA GLY A 111 27.96 1.67 13.26
C GLY A 111 26.54 1.43 13.78
N TYR A 112 25.53 1.40 12.92
CA TYR A 112 24.16 1.03 13.28
C TYR A 112 23.98 -0.49 13.30
N GLU A 113 23.05 -0.96 14.13
CA GLU A 113 22.48 -2.30 14.05
C GLU A 113 21.22 -2.26 13.18
N LEU A 114 21.14 -3.12 12.16
CA LEU A 114 19.94 -3.29 11.33
C LEU A 114 19.20 -4.57 11.71
N VAL A 115 17.98 -4.40 12.22
CA VAL A 115 17.01 -5.48 12.44
C VAL A 115 15.93 -5.41 11.37
N VAL A 116 15.75 -6.50 10.62
CA VAL A 116 14.73 -6.63 9.57
C VAL A 116 13.82 -7.80 9.91
N THR A 117 12.52 -7.58 9.96
CA THR A 117 11.55 -8.65 10.23
C THR A 117 10.24 -8.44 9.46
N SER A 118 9.50 -9.53 9.27
CA SER A 118 8.10 -9.48 8.87
C SER A 118 7.13 -9.68 10.04
N ASP A 119 7.63 -9.99 11.25
CA ASP A 119 6.76 -10.18 12.41
C ASP A 119 6.41 -8.84 13.08
N LYS A 120 5.26 -8.29 12.68
CA LYS A 120 4.86 -6.90 13.00
C LYS A 120 3.50 -6.76 13.69
N ASP A 121 2.73 -7.85 13.74
CA ASP A 121 1.34 -7.87 14.19
C ASP A 121 1.16 -8.88 15.32
N GLY A 122 0.20 -8.63 16.22
CA GLY A 122 -0.10 -9.50 17.33
C GLY A 122 0.65 -9.12 18.60
N LYS A 123 0.40 -9.87 19.68
CA LYS A 123 1.04 -9.64 20.97
C LYS A 123 2.46 -10.21 20.91
N ASP A 124 3.42 -9.43 21.41
CA ASP A 124 4.82 -9.84 21.53
C ASP A 124 5.49 -10.13 20.16
N CYS A 125 5.09 -9.39 19.11
CA CYS A 125 5.75 -9.49 17.80
C CYS A 125 7.18 -8.93 17.83
N GLU A 126 8.06 -9.43 16.96
CA GLU A 126 9.49 -9.06 16.92
C GLU A 126 9.70 -7.55 16.74
N MET A 127 8.87 -6.87 15.95
CA MET A 127 8.92 -5.40 15.87
C MET A 127 8.68 -4.73 17.23
N ASP A 128 7.71 -5.19 18.01
CA ASP A 128 7.39 -4.63 19.34
C ASP A 128 8.47 -4.96 20.39
N GLU A 129 9.19 -6.09 20.24
CA GLU A 129 10.32 -6.45 21.09
C GLU A 129 11.49 -5.48 20.92
N HIS A 130 11.81 -5.09 19.69
CA HIS A 130 12.95 -4.22 19.39
C HIS A 130 12.62 -2.72 19.44
N LEU A 131 11.35 -2.34 19.34
CA LEU A 131 10.92 -0.94 19.30
C LEU A 131 11.47 -0.07 20.46
N PRO A 132 11.53 -0.53 21.73
CA PRO A 132 12.03 0.30 22.82
C PRO A 132 13.49 0.76 22.66
N GLU A 133 14.29 0.04 21.86
CA GLU A 133 15.69 0.33 21.58
C GLU A 133 15.91 1.00 20.23
N ALA A 134 14.88 1.06 19.37
CA ALA A 134 14.99 1.58 18.02
C ALA A 134 15.16 3.11 18.01
N GLU A 135 16.15 3.59 17.24
CA GLU A 135 16.32 5.01 16.95
C GLU A 135 15.56 5.42 15.69
N VAL A 136 15.55 4.53 14.69
CA VAL A 136 14.81 4.70 13.45
C VAL A 136 13.91 3.50 13.22
N VAL A 137 12.66 3.75 12.85
CA VAL A 137 11.73 2.72 12.38
C VAL A 137 11.42 2.95 10.91
N ILE A 138 11.49 1.89 10.11
CA ILE A 138 11.16 1.93 8.68
C ILE A 138 10.06 0.90 8.40
N SER A 139 9.01 1.29 7.69
CA SER A 139 8.03 0.33 7.18
C SER A 139 7.48 0.77 5.82
N GLN A 140 6.80 -0.15 5.14
CA GLN A 140 6.22 0.10 3.82
C GLN A 140 4.70 0.16 3.87
N PRO A 141 4.04 1.02 3.06
CA PRO A 141 2.58 1.03 2.90
C PRO A 141 1.94 -0.32 2.55
N PHE A 142 2.72 -1.22 1.97
CA PHE A 142 2.31 -2.56 1.53
C PHE A 142 2.30 -3.58 2.68
N TYR A 143 3.10 -3.33 3.72
CA TYR A 143 3.29 -4.19 4.89
C TYR A 143 3.54 -3.33 6.14
N LEU A 144 2.48 -2.67 6.57
CA LEU A 144 2.47 -1.57 7.53
C LEU A 144 2.80 -2.01 8.95
N TYR A 145 3.84 -1.45 9.56
CA TYR A 145 3.96 -1.46 11.01
C TYR A 145 3.26 -0.23 11.58
N TYR A 146 2.06 -0.43 12.13
CA TYR A 146 1.26 0.66 12.70
C TYR A 146 1.95 1.24 13.94
N LEU A 147 2.59 2.41 13.81
CA LEU A 147 3.18 3.16 14.91
C LEU A 147 2.08 3.95 15.62
N THR A 148 1.29 3.23 16.42
CA THR A 148 0.26 3.83 17.27
C THR A 148 0.88 4.66 18.40
N ARG A 149 0.10 5.56 19.00
CA ARG A 149 0.50 6.23 20.25
C ARG A 149 1.08 5.29 21.29
N GLN A 150 0.42 4.16 21.56
CA GLN A 150 0.90 3.17 22.54
C GLN A 150 2.29 2.61 22.20
N ARG A 151 2.61 2.46 20.92
CA ARG A 151 3.93 2.02 20.46
C ARG A 151 4.95 3.15 20.60
N ILE A 152 4.60 4.37 20.19
CA ILE A 152 5.46 5.55 20.31
C ILE A 152 5.80 5.84 21.78
N ASP A 153 4.83 5.77 22.70
CA ASP A 153 5.04 5.95 24.15
C ASP A 153 6.05 4.94 24.74
N LYS A 154 6.23 3.78 24.08
CA LYS A 154 7.18 2.72 24.48
C LYS A 154 8.53 2.80 23.79
N ALA A 155 8.74 3.77 22.90
CA ALA A 155 9.91 3.91 22.05
C ALA A 155 10.74 5.15 22.45
N PRO A 156 11.37 5.18 23.64
CA PRO A 156 12.02 6.39 24.18
C PRO A 156 13.22 6.88 23.35
N ASN A 157 13.79 6.02 22.51
CA ASN A 157 14.92 6.34 21.64
C ASN A 157 14.50 6.72 20.23
N LEU A 158 13.22 6.57 19.87
CA LEU A 158 12.74 6.79 18.51
C LEU A 158 12.88 8.27 18.15
N LYS A 159 13.61 8.54 17.07
CA LYS A 159 13.83 9.88 16.53
C LYS A 159 13.23 10.05 15.14
N MET A 160 13.15 8.96 14.36
CA MET A 160 12.63 9.01 12.99
C MET A 160 11.79 7.80 12.62
N ALA A 161 10.67 8.05 11.96
CA ALA A 161 9.82 7.06 11.31
C ALA A 161 9.84 7.29 9.78
N ILE A 162 10.46 6.38 9.04
CA ILE A 162 10.59 6.48 7.58
C ILE A 162 9.56 5.56 6.90
N THR A 163 8.73 6.15 6.06
CA THR A 163 7.88 5.40 5.14
C THR A 163 8.66 5.08 3.86
N ALA A 164 9.02 3.81 3.67
CA ALA A 164 9.63 3.30 2.45
C ALA A 164 8.56 3.17 1.33
N GLY A 165 8.15 4.31 0.79
CA GLY A 165 7.01 4.47 -0.11
C GLY A 165 6.37 5.84 0.07
N ILE A 166 5.04 5.92 -0.07
CA ILE A 166 4.26 7.16 0.06
C ILE A 166 3.01 6.93 0.92
N GLY A 167 2.76 7.87 1.82
CA GLY A 167 1.65 8.00 2.76
C GLY A 167 1.94 7.36 4.12
N SER A 168 2.09 8.23 5.12
CA SER A 168 2.46 7.90 6.50
C SER A 168 1.28 7.80 7.48
N ASP A 169 0.06 7.56 6.98
CA ASP A 169 -1.18 7.44 7.77
C ASP A 169 -1.21 6.26 8.76
N HIS A 170 -0.21 5.38 8.71
CA HIS A 170 0.00 4.30 9.66
C HIS A 170 0.79 4.71 10.90
N VAL A 171 1.31 5.94 10.92
CA VAL A 171 1.94 6.57 12.08
C VAL A 171 0.90 7.50 12.72
N ASP A 172 0.75 7.43 14.03
CA ASP A 172 0.00 8.43 14.80
C ASP A 172 0.79 9.75 14.79
N LEU A 173 0.44 10.64 13.86
CA LEU A 173 1.19 11.88 13.61
C LEU A 173 1.14 12.85 14.80
N ASP A 174 0.04 12.85 15.57
CA ASP A 174 -0.09 13.67 16.78
C ASP A 174 0.86 13.15 17.87
N ALA A 175 0.90 11.83 18.07
CA ALA A 175 1.85 11.22 19.01
C ALA A 175 3.31 11.43 18.58
N ALA A 176 3.61 11.29 17.30
CA ALA A 176 4.94 11.53 16.75
C ALA A 176 5.39 12.98 17.00
N MET A 177 4.51 13.95 16.74
CA MET A 177 4.78 15.38 17.01
C MET A 177 5.04 15.65 18.50
N GLU A 178 4.23 15.09 19.40
CA GLU A 178 4.43 15.24 20.86
C GLU A 178 5.77 14.64 21.33
N HIS A 179 6.18 13.53 20.72
CA HIS A 179 7.44 12.84 21.03
C HIS A 179 8.64 13.35 20.23
N LYS A 180 8.44 14.35 19.36
CA LYS A 180 9.46 14.91 18.46
C LYS A 180 10.12 13.84 17.57
N VAL A 181 9.29 12.92 17.07
CA VAL A 181 9.68 11.93 16.07
C VAL A 181 9.46 12.52 14.69
N ASP A 182 10.51 12.62 13.89
CA ASP A 182 10.40 13.02 12.50
C ASP A 182 9.71 11.93 11.69
N VAL A 183 8.67 12.30 10.94
CA VAL A 183 7.96 11.39 10.05
C VAL A 183 8.26 11.78 8.62
N THR A 184 8.93 10.88 7.88
CA THR A 184 9.37 11.13 6.51
C THR A 184 8.87 10.04 5.57
N GLU A 185 8.79 10.37 4.28
CA GLU A 185 8.43 9.45 3.22
C GLU A 185 9.21 9.78 1.95
N VAL A 186 9.28 8.85 1.00
CA VAL A 186 9.96 9.09 -0.26
C VAL A 186 8.97 9.64 -1.28
N THR A 187 8.65 10.93 -1.16
CA THR A 187 7.70 11.63 -2.02
C THR A 187 8.00 11.41 -3.51
N PHE A 188 6.96 11.22 -4.32
CA PHE A 188 6.99 10.91 -5.76
C PHE A 188 7.55 9.51 -6.14
N SER A 189 8.29 8.82 -5.26
CA SER A 189 8.99 7.55 -5.57
C SER A 189 8.15 6.52 -6.32
N ASN A 190 6.86 6.42 -6.03
CA ASN A 190 5.96 5.48 -6.66
C ASN A 190 4.68 6.11 -7.23
N SER A 191 4.55 7.45 -7.26
CA SER A 191 3.32 8.11 -7.71
C SER A 191 2.93 7.75 -9.14
N ILE A 192 3.92 7.59 -10.02
CA ILE A 192 3.68 7.18 -11.41
C ILE A 192 3.23 5.73 -11.51
N SER A 193 3.79 4.84 -10.69
CA SER A 193 3.40 3.42 -10.64
C SER A 193 1.95 3.27 -10.16
N VAL A 194 1.52 4.07 -9.18
CA VAL A 194 0.12 4.11 -8.72
C VAL A 194 -0.80 4.65 -9.82
N ALA A 195 -0.41 5.72 -10.51
CA ALA A 195 -1.22 6.28 -11.60
C ALA A 195 -1.44 5.28 -12.76
N GLU A 196 -0.41 4.52 -13.13
CA GLU A 196 -0.53 3.44 -14.12
C GLU A 196 -1.48 2.34 -13.65
N HIS A 197 -1.38 1.95 -12.37
CA HIS A 197 -2.25 0.95 -11.79
C HIS A 197 -3.72 1.40 -11.75
N ALA A 198 -3.99 2.66 -11.41
CA ALA A 198 -5.33 3.22 -11.43
C ALA A 198 -5.95 3.18 -12.84
N VAL A 199 -5.22 3.63 -13.87
CA VAL A 199 -5.68 3.57 -15.28
C VAL A 199 -5.92 2.12 -15.72
N MET A 200 -5.01 1.21 -15.38
CA MET A 200 -5.18 -0.22 -15.66
C MET A 200 -6.48 -0.77 -15.04
N MET A 201 -6.78 -0.40 -13.79
CA MET A 201 -7.98 -0.84 -13.09
C MET A 201 -9.26 -0.23 -13.66
N ILE A 202 -9.23 1.04 -14.09
CA ILE A 202 -10.34 1.67 -14.81
C ILE A 202 -10.66 0.87 -16.07
N LEU A 203 -9.65 0.60 -16.90
CA LEU A 203 -9.84 -0.16 -18.14
C LEU A 203 -10.30 -1.59 -17.86
N ALA A 204 -9.73 -2.27 -16.86
CA ALA A 204 -10.10 -3.64 -16.52
C ALA A 204 -11.56 -3.76 -16.08
N LEU A 205 -12.06 -2.80 -15.29
CA LEU A 205 -13.45 -2.75 -14.86
C LEU A 205 -14.39 -2.46 -16.04
N VAL A 206 -14.15 -1.36 -16.76
CA VAL A 206 -15.05 -0.88 -17.82
C VAL A 206 -15.12 -1.87 -18.98
N ARG A 207 -14.00 -2.53 -19.32
CA ARG A 207 -13.93 -3.53 -20.39
C ARG A 207 -14.26 -4.96 -19.94
N ASN A 208 -14.66 -5.15 -18.68
CA ASN A 208 -14.98 -6.46 -18.10
C ASN A 208 -13.84 -7.50 -18.24
N TYR A 209 -12.59 -7.07 -18.07
CA TYR A 209 -11.42 -7.88 -18.42
C TYR A 209 -11.28 -9.15 -17.57
N ILE A 210 -11.50 -9.07 -16.26
CA ILE A 210 -11.23 -10.20 -15.34
C ILE A 210 -12.17 -11.38 -15.61
N PRO A 211 -13.51 -11.23 -15.67
CA PRO A 211 -14.39 -12.34 -16.02
C PRO A 211 -14.08 -12.93 -17.40
N SER A 212 -13.75 -12.09 -18.40
CA SER A 212 -13.37 -12.56 -19.73
C SER A 212 -12.08 -13.37 -19.74
N HIS A 213 -11.08 -12.98 -18.96
CA HIS A 213 -9.86 -13.75 -18.78
C HIS A 213 -10.13 -15.11 -18.13
N LEU A 214 -10.99 -15.15 -17.10
CA LEU A 214 -11.37 -16.38 -16.40
C LEU A 214 -12.14 -17.35 -17.30
N ALA A 215 -12.98 -16.86 -18.21
CA ALA A 215 -13.68 -17.69 -19.20
C ALA A 215 -12.68 -18.48 -20.07
N ILE A 216 -11.63 -17.81 -20.57
CA ILE A 216 -10.58 -18.47 -21.36
C ILE A 216 -9.81 -19.50 -20.54
N ILE A 217 -9.49 -19.20 -19.27
CA ILE A 217 -8.85 -20.18 -18.36
C ILE A 217 -9.74 -21.41 -18.16
N ALA A 218 -11.05 -21.21 -18.07
CA ALA A 218 -12.02 -22.30 -17.95
C ALA A 218 -12.20 -23.12 -19.25
N GLY A 219 -11.63 -22.66 -20.37
CA GLY A 219 -11.77 -23.27 -21.69
C GLY A 219 -13.01 -22.81 -22.46
N ASP A 220 -13.70 -21.78 -21.97
CA ASP A 220 -14.88 -21.19 -22.60
C ASP A 220 -14.50 -20.11 -23.62
N TRP A 221 -15.38 -19.89 -24.60
CA TRP A 221 -15.30 -18.74 -25.52
C TRP A 221 -16.36 -17.67 -25.22
N ALA A 222 -17.55 -18.07 -24.78
CA ALA A 222 -18.65 -17.29 -24.20
C ALA A 222 -18.68 -15.76 -24.46
N ILE A 223 -18.69 -15.35 -25.74
CA ILE A 223 -18.62 -13.93 -26.13
C ILE A 223 -19.73 -13.12 -25.46
N SER A 224 -20.98 -13.60 -25.50
CA SER A 224 -22.13 -12.90 -24.94
C SER A 224 -21.95 -12.56 -23.46
N ASP A 225 -21.40 -13.49 -22.70
CA ASP A 225 -21.21 -13.34 -21.27
C ASP A 225 -20.10 -12.31 -20.99
N CYS A 226 -19.02 -12.38 -21.78
CA CYS A 226 -17.90 -11.45 -21.71
C CYS A 226 -18.32 -10.01 -22.03
N VAL A 227 -19.10 -9.78 -23.10
CA VAL A 227 -19.42 -8.42 -23.57
C VAL A 227 -20.68 -7.84 -22.92
N SER A 228 -21.46 -8.63 -22.18
CA SER A 228 -22.70 -8.18 -21.51
C SER A 228 -22.51 -7.00 -20.53
N ARG A 229 -21.26 -6.77 -20.09
CA ARG A 229 -20.86 -5.67 -19.18
C ARG A 229 -19.62 -4.92 -19.68
N ALA A 230 -19.22 -5.11 -20.94
CA ALA A 230 -18.02 -4.49 -21.49
C ALA A 230 -18.39 -3.21 -22.26
N TYR A 231 -17.76 -2.11 -21.89
CA TYR A 231 -17.95 -0.80 -22.52
C TYR A 231 -16.60 -0.21 -22.93
N ASP A 232 -16.66 0.84 -23.75
CA ASP A 232 -15.51 1.68 -24.03
C ASP A 232 -15.46 2.84 -23.02
N VAL A 233 -14.25 3.29 -22.68
CA VAL A 233 -14.06 4.49 -21.83
C VAL A 233 -14.18 5.80 -22.63
N GLU A 234 -14.15 5.72 -23.96
CA GLU A 234 -14.31 6.88 -24.84
C GLU A 234 -15.64 7.57 -24.57
N GLY A 235 -15.61 8.89 -24.36
CA GLY A 235 -16.78 9.69 -24.02
C GLY A 235 -17.25 9.60 -22.56
N MET A 236 -16.71 8.70 -21.74
CA MET A 236 -17.04 8.64 -20.30
C MET A 236 -16.51 9.85 -19.53
N HIS A 237 -17.22 10.21 -18.47
CA HIS A 237 -16.82 11.21 -17.50
C HIS A 237 -15.98 10.57 -16.38
N ILE A 238 -14.72 10.96 -16.25
CA ILE A 238 -13.78 10.39 -15.28
C ILE A 238 -13.33 11.49 -14.31
N GLY A 239 -13.63 11.30 -13.03
CA GLY A 239 -13.29 12.24 -11.96
C GLY A 239 -12.21 11.73 -11.01
N THR A 240 -11.23 12.57 -10.67
CA THR A 240 -10.26 12.28 -9.61
C THR A 240 -10.55 13.08 -8.34
N VAL A 241 -10.61 12.39 -7.19
CA VAL A 241 -10.57 13.04 -5.87
C VAL A 241 -9.10 13.31 -5.52
N ALA A 242 -8.76 14.60 -5.43
CA ALA A 242 -7.42 15.17 -5.45
C ALA A 242 -6.69 15.03 -6.81
N ALA A 243 -5.99 16.10 -7.19
CA ALA A 243 -5.19 16.21 -8.40
C ALA A 243 -3.73 16.57 -8.09
N GLY A 244 -3.21 16.02 -6.99
CA GLY A 244 -1.78 16.02 -6.70
C GLY A 244 -0.97 15.15 -7.68
N ARG A 245 0.22 14.69 -7.26
CA ARG A 245 1.15 13.94 -8.13
C ARG A 245 0.52 12.73 -8.82
N ILE A 246 -0.28 11.94 -8.10
CA ILE A 246 -0.95 10.75 -8.62
C ILE A 246 -2.16 11.14 -9.46
N GLY A 247 -3.10 11.92 -8.89
CA GLY A 247 -4.32 12.31 -9.58
C GLY A 247 -4.07 13.04 -10.91
N LEU A 248 -3.12 13.97 -10.95
CA LEU A 248 -2.73 14.64 -12.20
C LEU A 248 -2.08 13.67 -13.20
N ALA A 249 -1.26 12.72 -12.72
CA ALA A 249 -0.66 11.71 -13.59
C ALA A 249 -1.72 10.73 -14.16
N VAL A 250 -2.81 10.46 -13.44
CA VAL A 250 -3.97 9.71 -13.93
C VAL A 250 -4.72 10.52 -14.99
N LEU A 251 -5.05 11.79 -14.71
CA LEU A 251 -5.74 12.67 -15.67
C LEU A 251 -4.98 12.78 -17.00
N ARG A 252 -3.66 13.01 -16.96
CA ARG A 252 -2.82 13.06 -18.15
C ARG A 252 -2.82 11.76 -18.95
N ARG A 253 -2.90 10.61 -18.29
CA ARG A 253 -2.95 9.29 -18.95
C ARG A 253 -4.33 8.97 -19.52
N MET A 254 -5.40 9.47 -18.89
CA MET A 254 -6.77 9.29 -19.38
C MET A 254 -7.14 10.28 -20.50
N HIS A 255 -6.50 11.44 -20.57
CA HIS A 255 -6.75 12.45 -21.59
C HIS A 255 -6.78 11.91 -23.05
N PRO A 256 -5.80 11.11 -23.53
CA PRO A 256 -5.84 10.58 -24.89
C PRO A 256 -6.90 9.49 -25.14
N PHE A 257 -7.64 9.03 -24.12
CA PHE A 257 -8.72 8.06 -24.29
C PHE A 257 -10.05 8.70 -24.72
N GLY A 258 -10.09 10.01 -24.93
CA GLY A 258 -11.32 10.72 -25.37
C GLY A 258 -12.37 10.86 -24.27
N CYS A 259 -11.95 10.83 -22.99
CA CYS A 259 -12.83 11.00 -21.84
C CYS A 259 -13.09 12.48 -21.52
N LYS A 260 -14.17 12.77 -20.79
CA LYS A 260 -14.38 14.06 -20.11
C LYS A 260 -13.80 14.02 -18.71
N LEU A 261 -12.85 14.89 -18.43
CA LEU A 261 -12.05 14.83 -17.22
C LEU A 261 -12.53 15.81 -16.14
N HIS A 262 -12.76 15.28 -14.95
CA HIS A 262 -13.19 16.04 -13.78
C HIS A 262 -12.16 15.92 -12.65
N TYR A 263 -12.10 16.92 -11.79
CA TYR A 263 -11.37 16.79 -10.53
C TYR A 263 -11.97 17.68 -9.44
N CYS A 264 -11.73 17.29 -8.20
CA CYS A 264 -11.85 18.18 -7.05
C CYS A 264 -10.57 18.09 -6.20
N ASP A 265 -10.20 19.20 -5.58
CA ASP A 265 -9.08 19.29 -4.65
C ASP A 265 -9.26 20.56 -3.79
N ARG A 266 -8.51 20.67 -2.70
CA ARG A 266 -8.52 21.85 -1.81
C ARG A 266 -8.19 23.15 -2.56
N HIS A 267 -7.34 23.06 -3.58
CA HIS A 267 -6.96 24.17 -4.43
C HIS A 267 -7.04 23.77 -5.90
N ARG A 268 -7.46 24.70 -6.75
CA ARG A 268 -7.45 24.48 -8.19
C ARG A 268 -6.02 24.29 -8.70
N LEU A 269 -5.89 23.42 -9.69
CA LEU A 269 -4.71 23.38 -10.54
C LEU A 269 -4.52 24.72 -11.26
N SER A 270 -3.31 24.95 -11.75
CA SER A 270 -3.06 26.13 -12.59
C SER A 270 -3.97 26.13 -13.82
N ALA A 271 -4.44 27.32 -14.24
CA ALA A 271 -5.29 27.47 -15.43
C ALA A 271 -4.65 26.85 -16.69
N LYS A 272 -3.31 26.84 -16.78
CA LYS A 272 -2.58 26.19 -17.87
C LYS A 272 -2.85 24.69 -17.92
N VAL A 273 -2.79 23.99 -16.77
CA VAL A 273 -3.02 22.54 -16.70
C VAL A 273 -4.49 22.22 -16.94
N GLU A 274 -5.41 23.02 -16.40
CA GLU A 274 -6.84 22.84 -16.65
C GLU A 274 -7.18 23.00 -18.14
N GLN A 275 -6.59 23.99 -18.82
CA GLN A 275 -6.76 24.18 -20.26
C GLN A 275 -6.07 23.09 -21.09
N GLU A 276 -4.88 22.63 -20.68
CA GLU A 276 -4.12 21.54 -21.34
C GLU A 276 -4.94 20.25 -21.42
N LEU A 277 -5.75 19.97 -20.40
CA LEU A 277 -6.44 18.69 -20.23
C LEU A 277 -7.98 18.79 -20.31
N ASP A 278 -8.53 19.96 -20.69
CA ASP A 278 -9.98 20.25 -20.71
C ASP A 278 -10.68 19.87 -19.40
N LEU A 279 -10.09 20.26 -18.25
CA LEU A 279 -10.56 19.84 -16.93
C LEU A 279 -11.80 20.62 -16.47
N VAL A 280 -12.75 19.88 -15.91
CA VAL A 280 -13.88 20.43 -15.17
C VAL A 280 -13.61 20.32 -13.66
N TYR A 281 -13.35 21.47 -13.03
CA TYR A 281 -13.17 21.56 -11.58
C TYR A 281 -14.50 21.53 -10.81
N HIS A 282 -14.50 20.85 -9.67
CA HIS A 282 -15.59 20.82 -8.69
C HIS A 282 -15.06 21.21 -7.30
N GLN A 283 -15.89 21.90 -6.51
CA GLN A 283 -15.50 22.38 -5.18
C GLN A 283 -15.30 21.24 -4.18
N SER A 284 -16.02 20.12 -4.35
CA SER A 284 -15.99 19.00 -3.43
C SER A 284 -16.17 17.65 -4.14
N PRO A 285 -15.80 16.53 -3.50
CA PRO A 285 -16.18 15.19 -3.96
C PRO A 285 -17.70 15.04 -4.17
N GLN A 286 -18.50 15.63 -3.29
CA GLN A 286 -19.96 15.58 -3.33
C GLN A 286 -20.53 16.26 -4.59
N ASP A 287 -19.89 17.31 -5.08
CA ASP A 287 -20.29 17.99 -6.33
C ASP A 287 -19.81 17.22 -7.57
N MET A 288 -18.65 16.58 -7.50
CA MET A 288 -18.05 15.88 -8.63
C MET A 288 -18.68 14.51 -8.91
N VAL A 289 -18.87 13.70 -7.85
CA VAL A 289 -19.26 12.28 -7.95
C VAL A 289 -20.53 12.06 -8.79
N PRO A 290 -21.61 12.86 -8.67
CA PRO A 290 -22.81 12.69 -9.48
C PRO A 290 -22.61 12.86 -10.99
N ASN A 291 -21.53 13.55 -11.39
CA ASN A 291 -21.25 13.87 -12.79
C ASN A 291 -20.36 12.82 -13.48
N CYS A 292 -19.80 11.87 -12.74
CA CYS A 292 -18.80 10.93 -13.24
C CYS A 292 -19.37 9.53 -13.49
N ASP A 293 -18.92 8.90 -14.57
CA ASP A 293 -19.15 7.47 -14.83
C ASP A 293 -18.07 6.63 -14.12
N VAL A 294 -16.87 7.20 -13.94
CA VAL A 294 -15.76 6.60 -13.20
C VAL A 294 -15.21 7.62 -12.20
N VAL A 295 -15.05 7.21 -10.93
CA VAL A 295 -14.37 8.02 -9.91
C VAL A 295 -13.11 7.31 -9.45
N THR A 296 -11.97 8.00 -9.50
CA THR A 296 -10.68 7.52 -8.98
C THR A 296 -10.27 8.33 -7.74
N ILE A 297 -9.89 7.63 -6.67
CA ILE A 297 -9.55 8.24 -5.39
C ILE A 297 -8.03 8.33 -5.27
N ASN A 298 -7.50 9.56 -5.14
CA ASN A 298 -6.07 9.85 -5.08
C ASN A 298 -5.70 10.83 -3.93
N CYS A 299 -6.60 11.02 -2.97
CA CYS A 299 -6.37 11.84 -1.77
C CYS A 299 -5.71 11.05 -0.63
N PRO A 300 -4.98 11.70 0.27
CA PRO A 300 -4.44 11.05 1.47
C PRO A 300 -5.55 10.64 2.44
N LEU A 301 -5.25 9.67 3.32
CA LEU A 301 -6.11 9.34 4.46
C LEU A 301 -5.78 10.25 5.65
N HIS A 302 -6.78 10.94 6.15
CA HIS A 302 -6.79 11.67 7.41
C HIS A 302 -8.25 11.80 7.89
N SER A 303 -8.49 12.48 9.01
CA SER A 303 -9.81 12.60 9.63
C SER A 303 -10.93 13.09 8.69
N GLU A 304 -10.64 14.02 7.78
CA GLU A 304 -11.64 14.57 6.83
C GLU A 304 -11.91 13.64 5.63
N THR A 305 -11.04 12.68 5.34
CA THR A 305 -11.18 11.75 4.21
C THR A 305 -11.52 10.32 4.63
N GLU A 306 -11.44 10.00 5.91
CA GLU A 306 -11.88 8.72 6.47
C GLU A 306 -13.38 8.52 6.20
N HIS A 307 -13.71 7.39 5.56
CA HIS A 307 -15.07 7.05 5.12
C HIS A 307 -15.77 8.14 4.29
N LEU A 308 -15.01 8.96 3.56
CA LEU A 308 -15.57 9.93 2.61
C LEU A 308 -16.53 9.28 1.61
N PHE A 309 -16.18 8.08 1.12
CA PHE A 309 -17.06 7.27 0.28
C PHE A 309 -17.89 6.32 1.15
N ASP A 310 -18.83 6.91 1.89
CA ASP A 310 -19.86 6.22 2.66
C ASP A 310 -21.10 5.89 1.81
N GLU A 311 -22.11 5.24 2.42
CA GLU A 311 -23.38 4.93 1.75
C GLU A 311 -24.05 6.19 1.16
N LYS A 312 -23.95 7.32 1.85
CA LYS A 312 -24.56 8.58 1.41
C LYS A 312 -23.91 9.09 0.13
N LEU A 313 -22.59 9.25 0.09
CA LEU A 313 -21.90 9.72 -1.11
C LEU A 313 -22.04 8.72 -2.26
N ILE A 314 -21.88 7.42 -1.98
CA ILE A 314 -22.05 6.36 -2.99
C ILE A 314 -23.44 6.43 -3.63
N SER A 315 -24.50 6.65 -2.84
CA SER A 315 -25.88 6.74 -3.36
C SER A 315 -26.11 7.88 -4.38
N THR A 316 -25.22 8.88 -4.40
CA THR A 316 -25.28 10.01 -5.33
C THR A 316 -24.53 9.74 -6.63
N THR A 317 -23.77 8.65 -6.71
CA THR A 317 -23.10 8.24 -7.95
C THR A 317 -24.15 7.91 -9.01
N LYS A 318 -23.75 7.95 -10.28
CA LYS A 318 -24.60 7.43 -11.35
C LYS A 318 -24.81 5.93 -11.12
N LYS A 319 -26.03 5.45 -11.34
CA LYS A 319 -26.30 4.00 -11.36
C LYS A 319 -25.47 3.35 -12.47
N GLY A 320 -24.72 2.31 -12.12
CA GLY A 320 -23.79 1.65 -13.03
C GLY A 320 -22.42 2.33 -13.15
N SER A 321 -22.08 3.26 -12.26
CA SER A 321 -20.76 3.88 -12.22
C SER A 321 -19.68 2.95 -11.64
N TYR A 322 -18.42 3.34 -11.80
CA TYR A 322 -17.25 2.62 -11.34
C TYR A 322 -16.45 3.44 -10.34
N ILE A 323 -15.88 2.78 -9.33
CA ILE A 323 -14.96 3.41 -8.38
C ILE A 323 -13.61 2.69 -8.39
N VAL A 324 -12.52 3.45 -8.47
CA VAL A 324 -11.15 2.95 -8.35
C VAL A 324 -10.45 3.60 -7.17
N ASN A 325 -10.01 2.81 -6.20
CA ASN A 325 -9.29 3.30 -5.03
C ASN A 325 -7.88 2.67 -4.95
N THR A 326 -6.87 3.47 -5.27
CA THR A 326 -5.45 3.13 -5.07
C THR A 326 -4.79 4.08 -4.08
N ALA A 327 -5.60 4.75 -3.25
CA ALA A 327 -5.16 5.69 -2.23
C ALA A 327 -5.02 5.00 -0.87
N ARG A 328 -6.13 4.81 -0.15
CA ARG A 328 -6.21 4.08 1.12
C ARG A 328 -7.57 3.42 1.29
N GLY A 329 -7.59 2.20 1.83
CA GLY A 329 -8.83 1.43 2.00
C GLY A 329 -9.86 2.12 2.91
N LYS A 330 -9.38 2.80 3.97
CA LYS A 330 -10.22 3.49 4.96
C LYS A 330 -10.90 4.78 4.46
N ILE A 331 -10.60 5.23 3.25
CA ILE A 331 -11.33 6.35 2.61
C ILE A 331 -12.74 5.92 2.19
N CYS A 332 -12.94 4.62 1.95
CA CYS A 332 -14.25 4.05 1.65
C CYS A 332 -14.82 3.36 2.89
N ASP A 333 -16.12 3.48 3.12
CA ASP A 333 -16.80 2.56 4.02
C ASP A 333 -16.80 1.17 3.38
N ARG A 334 -16.21 0.21 4.10
CA ARG A 334 -16.01 -1.17 3.63
C ARG A 334 -17.32 -1.83 3.22
N ASP A 335 -18.36 -1.69 4.04
CA ASP A 335 -19.61 -2.42 3.87
C ASP A 335 -20.52 -1.70 2.87
N ALA A 336 -20.47 -0.36 2.81
CA ALA A 336 -21.19 0.42 1.81
C ALA A 336 -20.76 0.07 0.37
N ILE A 337 -19.45 -0.09 0.13
CA ILE A 337 -18.93 -0.53 -1.19
C ILE A 337 -19.46 -1.92 -1.54
N ALA A 338 -19.34 -2.88 -0.62
CA ALA A 338 -19.77 -4.26 -0.87
C ALA A 338 -21.28 -4.34 -1.12
N LYS A 339 -22.08 -3.64 -0.30
CA LYS A 339 -23.54 -3.54 -0.45
C LYS A 339 -23.92 -2.96 -1.80
N SER A 340 -23.30 -1.84 -2.19
CA SER A 340 -23.60 -1.14 -3.44
C SER A 340 -23.37 -2.00 -4.69
N LEU A 341 -22.33 -2.85 -4.67
CA LEU A 341 -22.08 -3.81 -5.75
C LEU A 341 -23.08 -4.96 -5.77
N HIS A 342 -23.49 -5.47 -4.60
CA HIS A 342 -24.53 -6.49 -4.51
C HIS A 342 -25.89 -5.99 -5.00
N GLU A 343 -26.22 -4.73 -4.73
CA GLU A 343 -27.45 -4.08 -5.18
C GLU A 343 -27.38 -3.65 -6.67
N GLY A 344 -26.19 -3.73 -7.28
CA GLY A 344 -25.96 -3.30 -8.66
C GLY A 344 -26.07 -1.78 -8.86
N HIS A 345 -25.93 -0.99 -7.78
CA HIS A 345 -25.83 0.46 -7.88
C HIS A 345 -24.47 0.84 -8.47
N LEU A 346 -23.38 0.27 -7.98
CA LEU A 346 -22.06 0.31 -8.64
C LEU A 346 -21.95 -0.83 -9.65
N ALA A 347 -21.37 -0.54 -10.82
CA ALA A 347 -21.04 -1.56 -11.82
C ALA A 347 -19.70 -2.26 -11.54
N GLY A 348 -18.80 -1.61 -10.79
CA GLY A 348 -17.55 -2.23 -10.38
C GLY A 348 -16.74 -1.38 -9.41
N TYR A 349 -15.90 -2.06 -8.63
CA TYR A 349 -14.93 -1.45 -7.72
C TYR A 349 -13.58 -2.12 -7.89
N ALA A 350 -12.50 -1.37 -7.99
CA ALA A 350 -11.15 -1.92 -8.07
C ALA A 350 -10.17 -1.09 -7.26
N GLY A 351 -9.06 -1.70 -6.93
CA GLY A 351 -8.06 -1.09 -6.06
C GLY A 351 -7.07 -2.11 -5.57
N ASP A 352 -6.01 -1.60 -4.95
CA ASP A 352 -4.99 -2.42 -4.32
C ASP A 352 -4.92 -2.19 -2.81
N VAL A 353 -5.62 -1.19 -2.28
CA VAL A 353 -5.57 -0.80 -0.86
C VAL A 353 -6.69 -1.39 -0.03
N TRP A 354 -6.39 -1.68 1.24
CA TRP A 354 -7.30 -2.37 2.18
C TRP A 354 -7.18 -1.77 3.57
N PHE A 355 -8.11 -2.10 4.46
CA PHE A 355 -7.96 -1.83 5.89
C PHE A 355 -8.55 -2.96 6.75
N PRO A 356 -7.80 -3.51 7.75
CA PRO A 356 -6.37 -3.30 7.98
C PRO A 356 -5.50 -4.00 6.91
N GLN A 357 -4.19 -3.85 6.99
CA GLN A 357 -3.23 -4.60 6.15
C GLN A 357 -2.24 -5.44 6.98
N PRO A 358 -2.12 -6.76 6.72
CA PRO A 358 -2.79 -7.53 5.66
C PRO A 358 -4.32 -7.66 5.83
N ALA A 359 -5.05 -7.60 4.71
CA ALA A 359 -6.51 -7.74 4.74
C ALA A 359 -6.91 -9.15 5.21
N PRO A 360 -7.81 -9.29 6.21
CA PRO A 360 -8.30 -10.59 6.68
C PRO A 360 -8.79 -11.50 5.54
N LYS A 361 -8.69 -12.82 5.71
CA LYS A 361 -9.12 -13.79 4.68
C LYS A 361 -10.62 -13.68 4.34
N ASN A 362 -11.43 -13.26 5.29
CA ASN A 362 -12.87 -13.05 5.16
C ASN A 362 -13.24 -11.58 4.86
N HIS A 363 -12.29 -10.73 4.47
CA HIS A 363 -12.60 -9.34 4.11
C HIS A 363 -13.60 -9.30 2.93
N PRO A 364 -14.74 -8.57 3.02
CA PRO A 364 -15.83 -8.66 2.05
C PRO A 364 -15.42 -8.27 0.62
N TRP A 365 -14.47 -7.33 0.47
CA TRP A 365 -13.94 -6.95 -0.85
C TRP A 365 -13.20 -8.08 -1.59
N ARG A 366 -12.92 -9.22 -0.94
CA ARG A 366 -12.34 -10.39 -1.61
C ARG A 366 -13.36 -11.22 -2.39
N SER A 367 -14.65 -11.01 -2.15
CA SER A 367 -15.72 -11.86 -2.69
C SER A 367 -16.96 -11.09 -3.16
N MET A 368 -17.01 -9.76 -2.98
CA MET A 368 -18.09 -8.95 -3.52
C MET A 368 -18.13 -9.03 -5.06
N PRO A 369 -19.30 -8.91 -5.70
CA PRO A 369 -19.38 -9.06 -7.15
C PRO A 369 -18.68 -7.91 -7.89
N HIS A 370 -18.24 -8.20 -9.12
CA HIS A 370 -17.71 -7.20 -10.06
C HIS A 370 -16.52 -6.38 -9.53
N HIS A 371 -15.67 -6.97 -8.69
CA HIS A 371 -14.48 -6.31 -8.19
C HIS A 371 -13.22 -6.58 -9.03
N GLY A 372 -12.26 -5.65 -9.01
CA GLY A 372 -10.92 -5.78 -9.58
C GLY A 372 -9.80 -5.69 -8.55
N MET A 373 -10.03 -6.23 -7.35
CA MET A 373 -9.11 -6.07 -6.23
C MET A 373 -7.78 -6.82 -6.42
N THR A 374 -6.67 -6.19 -6.00
CA THR A 374 -5.36 -6.82 -5.82
C THR A 374 -4.84 -6.58 -4.40
N PRO A 375 -3.82 -7.30 -3.90
CA PRO A 375 -3.07 -6.86 -2.73
C PRO A 375 -2.37 -5.52 -3.00
N HIS A 376 -2.02 -4.79 -1.95
CA HIS A 376 -1.41 -3.45 -2.05
C HIS A 376 -0.02 -3.54 -2.69
N THR A 377 0.02 -3.29 -4.00
CA THR A 377 1.19 -3.62 -4.85
C THR A 377 1.56 -2.53 -5.83
N SER A 378 0.66 -1.59 -6.14
CA SER A 378 0.89 -0.55 -7.16
C SER A 378 2.12 0.29 -6.85
N GLY A 379 2.32 0.65 -5.58
CA GLY A 379 3.47 1.42 -5.11
C GLY A 379 4.77 0.61 -4.94
N THR A 380 4.74 -0.72 -5.15
CA THR A 380 5.87 -1.63 -4.88
C THR A 380 6.31 -2.46 -6.09
N THR A 381 6.02 -1.98 -7.31
CA THR A 381 6.66 -2.53 -8.52
C THR A 381 8.18 -2.49 -8.39
N LEU A 382 8.91 -3.44 -8.99
CA LEU A 382 10.39 -3.46 -8.95
C LEU A 382 11.01 -2.11 -9.35
N SER A 383 10.39 -1.41 -10.30
CA SER A 383 10.77 -0.05 -10.71
C SER A 383 10.58 0.99 -9.61
N ALA A 384 9.48 0.92 -8.85
CA ALA A 384 9.25 1.77 -7.69
C ALA A 384 10.19 1.45 -6.54
N GLN A 385 10.51 0.17 -6.31
CA GLN A 385 11.42 -0.24 -5.23
C GLN A 385 12.80 0.35 -5.40
N ALA A 386 13.34 0.36 -6.62
CA ALA A 386 14.62 1.01 -6.89
C ALA A 386 14.62 2.48 -6.47
N ARG A 387 13.52 3.22 -6.70
CA ARG A 387 13.43 4.63 -6.35
C ARG A 387 13.19 4.85 -4.86
N TYR A 388 12.25 4.16 -4.22
CA TYR A 388 12.05 4.34 -2.78
C TYR A 388 13.20 3.76 -1.96
N GLY A 389 13.87 2.69 -2.40
CA GLY A 389 15.06 2.15 -1.73
C GLY A 389 16.20 3.15 -1.74
N ALA A 390 16.47 3.77 -2.91
CA ALA A 390 17.43 4.86 -3.02
C ALA A 390 17.03 6.09 -2.17
N GLY A 391 15.74 6.42 -2.10
CA GLY A 391 15.26 7.54 -1.29
C GLY A 391 15.33 7.30 0.21
N VAL A 392 15.04 6.09 0.68
CA VAL A 392 15.26 5.73 2.08
C VAL A 392 16.74 5.84 2.43
N ARG A 393 17.63 5.38 1.53
CA ARG A 393 19.07 5.55 1.69
C ARG A 393 19.48 7.02 1.75
N GLU A 394 18.96 7.88 0.87
CA GLU A 394 19.24 9.32 0.87
C GLU A 394 18.80 9.99 2.20
N ILE A 395 17.59 9.68 2.69
CA ILE A 395 17.09 10.18 3.98
C ILE A 395 18.02 9.76 5.12
N LEU A 396 18.44 8.50 5.16
CA LEU A 396 19.36 7.99 6.19
C LEU A 396 20.76 8.61 6.08
N GLU A 397 21.24 8.88 4.87
CA GLU A 397 22.52 9.57 4.67
C GLU A 397 22.50 10.99 5.22
N ASP A 398 21.37 11.67 5.15
CA ASP A 398 21.23 13.01 5.73
C ASP A 398 21.06 12.93 7.25
N TYR A 399 20.21 12.02 7.73
CA TYR A 399 20.01 11.79 9.17
C TYR A 399 21.30 11.41 9.93
N ILE A 400 22.17 10.57 9.36
CA ILE A 400 23.41 10.12 10.03
C ILE A 400 24.52 11.19 10.01
N LYS A 401 24.46 12.16 9.09
CA LYS A 401 25.44 13.28 9.05
C LYS A 401 25.20 14.31 10.15
N ASP A 402 23.96 14.41 10.63
CA ASP A 402 23.53 15.30 11.70
C ASP A 402 23.78 14.68 13.08
#